data_AF-A0A954P9N3-F1
#
_entry.id   AF-A0A954P9N3-F1
#
_cell.length_a   1.000
_cell.length_b   1.000
_cell.length_c   1.000
_cell.angle_alpha   90.00
_cell.angle_beta   90.00
_cell.angle_gamma   90.00
#
_symmetry.space_group_name_H-M   'P 1'
#
loop_
_entity.id
_entity.type
_entity.pdbx_description
1 polymer ?
#
loop_
_entity_poly.entity_id
_entity_poly.type
_entity_poly.pdbx_seq_one_letter_code
_entity_poly.pdbx_strand_id
1 'polypeptide(L)'
;MSDLLKTDQLSGLIAIRESPNDWFERCTRKLQAIGSLEADWDSYGSARPDSVSLHYAYAFLHLLRDKVNVSEPAITPNPTGNVCFEWDDGTFTLLVEIDAAGRCHYYYEKGSDEREGTERDFAPILQMVTSL
;
A
#
# COMPACT_ATOMS: atom_id res chain seq x y z
N MET A 1 26.70 -28.83 -46.65
CA MET A 1 25.51 -28.21 -47.26
C MET A 1 24.35 -28.39 -46.29
N SER A 2 23.79 -27.25 -45.87
CA SER A 2 22.56 -26.99 -45.10
C SER A 2 22.33 -27.74 -43.79
N ASP A 3 22.30 -27.08 -42.63
CA ASP A 3 21.37 -26.05 -42.10
C ASP A 3 20.03 -26.56 -41.56
N LEU A 4 19.65 -25.93 -40.44
CA LEU A 4 18.34 -25.76 -39.82
C LEU A 4 17.81 -26.76 -38.75
N LEU A 5 18.30 -26.55 -37.51
CA LEU A 5 17.57 -26.01 -36.34
C LEU A 5 16.07 -26.32 -36.06
N LYS A 6 15.81 -26.49 -34.75
CA LYS A 6 14.58 -26.30 -33.94
C LYS A 6 13.73 -27.58 -33.73
N THR A 7 13.15 -27.85 -32.55
CA THR A 7 12.58 -26.90 -31.59
C THR A 7 12.55 -27.49 -30.19
N ASP A 8 13.03 -26.68 -29.26
CA ASP A 8 12.92 -26.72 -27.81
C ASP A 8 11.44 -26.81 -27.37
N GLN A 9 11.06 -27.86 -26.64
CA GLN A 9 9.75 -27.98 -25.99
C GLN A 9 9.90 -27.51 -24.54
N LEU A 10 9.89 -26.19 -24.35
CA LEU A 10 9.81 -25.56 -23.04
C LEU A 10 8.41 -25.83 -22.45
N SER A 11 8.39 -26.71 -21.45
CA SER A 11 7.29 -26.91 -20.52
C SER A 11 6.90 -25.58 -19.87
N GLY A 12 5.84 -24.97 -20.37
CA GLY A 12 5.25 -23.75 -19.84
C GLY A 12 4.66 -23.98 -18.46
N LEU A 13 5.43 -23.67 -17.41
CA LEU A 13 4.87 -23.27 -16.13
C LEU A 13 4.13 -21.94 -16.35
N ILE A 14 2.81 -22.02 -16.51
CA ILE A 14 1.95 -20.85 -16.31
C ILE A 14 2.01 -20.53 -14.82
N ALA A 15 2.95 -19.67 -14.43
CA ALA A 15 2.88 -18.99 -13.16
C ALA A 15 1.59 -18.15 -13.20
N ILE A 16 0.58 -18.56 -12.42
CA ILE A 16 -0.58 -17.73 -12.12
C ILE A 16 -0.01 -16.50 -11.40
N ARG A 17 0.28 -15.44 -12.15
CA ARG A 17 0.50 -14.12 -11.56
C ARG A 17 -0.85 -13.72 -10.99
N GLU A 18 -0.93 -13.51 -9.67
CA GLU A 18 -2.05 -12.79 -9.08
C GLU A 18 -2.30 -11.54 -9.93
N SER A 19 -3.56 -11.32 -10.32
CA SER A 19 -3.85 -10.12 -11.09
C SER A 19 -3.57 -8.93 -10.18
N PRO A 20 -2.97 -7.83 -10.67
CA PRO A 20 -2.80 -6.60 -9.89
C PRO A 20 -4.11 -6.07 -9.24
N ASN A 21 -5.28 -6.60 -9.62
CA ASN A 21 -6.57 -6.27 -9.04
C ASN A 21 -6.93 -7.03 -7.74
N ASP A 22 -6.27 -8.15 -7.40
CA ASP A 22 -6.75 -9.02 -6.32
C ASP A 22 -6.50 -8.39 -4.94
N TRP A 23 -5.41 -7.64 -4.78
CA TRP A 23 -5.10 -6.95 -3.52
C TRP A 23 -5.95 -5.71 -3.30
N PHE A 24 -6.33 -5.00 -4.37
CA PHE A 24 -7.13 -3.78 -4.26
C PHE A 24 -8.48 -4.05 -3.56
N GLU A 25 -9.15 -5.15 -3.90
CA GLU A 25 -10.40 -5.53 -3.25
C GLU A 25 -10.20 -5.94 -1.78
N ARG A 26 -9.09 -6.63 -1.46
CA ARG A 26 -8.75 -6.99 -0.08
C ARG A 26 -8.51 -5.75 0.77
N CYS A 27 -7.71 -4.81 0.27
CA CYS A 27 -7.47 -3.52 0.91
C CYS A 27 -8.76 -2.70 1.09
N THR A 28 -9.64 -2.70 0.08
CA THR A 28 -10.95 -2.02 0.16
C THR A 28 -11.79 -2.60 1.30
N ARG A 29 -11.89 -3.93 1.40
CA ARG A 29 -12.59 -4.60 2.51
C ARG A 29 -11.94 -4.31 3.86
N LYS A 30 -10.60 -4.22 3.91
CA LYS A 30 -9.86 -3.89 5.12
C LYS A 30 -10.19 -2.48 5.61
N LEU A 31 -10.23 -1.48 4.72
CA LEU A 31 -10.67 -0.13 5.05
C LEU A 31 -12.13 -0.09 5.54
N GLN A 32 -13.01 -0.91 4.97
CA GLN A 32 -14.41 -1.01 5.42
C GLN A 32 -14.48 -1.57 6.85
N ALA A 33 -13.71 -2.62 7.13
CA ALA A 33 -13.61 -3.20 8.46
C ALA A 33 -13.05 -2.19 9.47
N ILE A 34 -12.00 -1.44 9.10
CA ILE A 34 -11.46 -0.37 9.93
C ILE A 34 -12.53 0.68 10.24
N GLY A 35 -13.29 1.15 9.25
CA GLY A 35 -14.36 2.13 9.48
C GLY A 35 -15.51 1.66 10.38
N SER A 36 -15.61 0.35 10.63
CA SER A 36 -16.60 -0.24 11.53
C SER A 36 -16.12 -0.38 12.98
N LEU A 37 -14.83 -0.15 13.25
CA LEU A 37 -14.30 -0.22 14.61
C LEU A 37 -14.96 0.85 15.50
N GLU A 38 -15.25 0.46 16.73
CA GLU A 38 -15.68 1.37 17.78
C GLU A 38 -14.47 2.07 18.42
N ALA A 39 -14.71 3.04 19.30
CA ALA A 39 -13.63 3.56 20.13
C ALA A 39 -13.13 2.46 21.08
N ASP A 40 -11.88 2.58 21.54
CA ASP A 40 -11.22 1.61 22.41
C ASP A 40 -11.10 0.20 21.78
N TRP A 41 -10.98 0.13 20.45
CA TRP A 41 -10.89 -1.14 19.70
C TRP A 41 -9.62 -1.95 20.04
N ASP A 42 -8.59 -1.30 20.57
CA ASP A 42 -7.35 -1.91 21.04
C ASP A 42 -7.32 -2.17 22.56
N SER A 43 -8.36 -1.78 23.32
CA SER A 43 -8.38 -1.79 24.79
C SER A 43 -7.36 -0.86 25.47
N TYR A 44 -6.79 0.11 24.73
CA TYR A 44 -5.83 1.10 25.23
C TYR A 44 -6.29 2.55 24.99
N GLY A 45 -7.60 2.76 24.81
CA GLY A 45 -8.21 4.07 24.65
C GLY A 45 -8.08 4.65 23.24
N SER A 46 -7.89 3.80 22.22
CA SER A 46 -7.88 4.23 20.82
C SER A 46 -9.13 5.03 20.43
N ALA A 47 -8.93 6.04 19.59
CA ALA A 47 -10.04 6.73 18.97
C ALA A 47 -10.72 5.81 17.94
N ARG A 48 -12.02 6.03 17.77
CA ARG A 48 -12.74 5.49 16.61
C ARG A 48 -12.07 6.01 15.32
N PRO A 49 -11.88 5.16 14.29
CA PRO A 49 -11.35 5.62 13.01
C PRO A 49 -12.13 6.79 12.42
N ASP A 50 -11.40 7.81 12.00
CA ASP A 50 -11.94 9.06 11.49
C ASP A 50 -12.45 8.87 10.06
N SER A 51 -13.70 9.26 9.83
CA SER A 51 -14.36 9.07 8.53
C SER A 51 -13.72 9.89 7.39
N VAL A 52 -13.09 11.03 7.70
CA VAL A 52 -12.42 11.88 6.71
C VAL A 52 -11.04 11.31 6.37
N SER A 53 -10.29 10.84 7.36
CA SER A 53 -9.05 10.06 7.14
C SER A 53 -9.33 8.83 6.27
N LEU A 54 -10.38 8.05 6.58
CA LEU A 54 -10.80 6.91 5.77
C LEU A 54 -11.15 7.30 4.33
N HIS A 55 -11.84 8.42 4.13
CA HIS A 55 -12.15 8.92 2.79
C HIS A 55 -10.87 9.20 1.98
N TYR A 56 -9.87 9.87 2.58
CA TYR A 56 -8.58 10.10 1.92
C TYR A 56 -7.79 8.81 1.71
N ALA A 57 -7.87 7.86 2.64
CA ALA A 57 -7.26 6.53 2.49
C ALA A 57 -7.85 5.75 1.30
N TYR A 58 -9.16 5.81 1.09
CA TYR A 58 -9.78 5.25 -0.12
C TYR A 58 -9.28 5.93 -1.38
N ALA A 59 -9.22 7.27 -1.40
CA ALA A 59 -8.72 8.01 -2.55
C ALA A 59 -7.26 7.63 -2.88
N PHE A 60 -6.41 7.51 -1.86
CA PHE A 60 -5.03 7.07 -2.01
C PHE A 60 -4.94 5.62 -2.53
N LEU A 61 -5.75 4.70 -2.00
CA LEU A 61 -5.83 3.31 -2.47
C LEU A 61 -6.22 3.21 -3.95
N HIS A 62 -7.15 4.06 -4.40
CA HIS A 62 -7.51 4.16 -5.81
C HIS A 62 -6.35 4.64 -6.69
N LEU A 63 -5.57 5.62 -6.23
CA LEU A 63 -4.40 6.08 -6.96
C LEU A 63 -3.29 5.05 -7.03
N LEU A 64 -3.11 4.23 -5.98
CA LEU A 64 -2.15 3.12 -5.96
C LEU A 64 -2.52 2.03 -6.95
N ARG A 65 -3.82 1.71 -7.08
CA ARG A 65 -4.32 0.70 -8.03
C ARG A 65 -3.89 1.00 -9.47
N ASP A 66 -3.85 2.27 -9.84
CA ASP A 66 -3.51 2.72 -11.19
C ASP A 66 -1.99 2.69 -11.46
N LYS A 67 -1.17 2.33 -10.46
CA LYS A 67 0.28 2.21 -10.59
C LYS A 67 0.69 0.78 -10.93
N VAL A 68 1.72 0.68 -11.78
CA VAL A 68 2.35 -0.60 -12.13
C VAL A 68 3.39 -0.94 -11.06
N ASN A 69 3.54 -2.24 -10.74
CA ASN A 69 4.52 -2.77 -9.79
C ASN A 69 4.38 -2.31 -8.33
N VAL A 70 3.18 -1.93 -7.91
CA VAL A 70 2.90 -1.67 -6.50
C VAL A 70 2.47 -2.98 -5.83
N SER A 71 3.15 -3.35 -4.75
CA SER A 71 2.78 -4.47 -3.89
C SER A 71 1.62 -4.09 -2.96
N GLU A 72 0.92 -5.10 -2.45
CA GLU A 72 -0.17 -4.91 -1.48
C GLU A 72 0.36 -4.26 -0.20
N PRO A 73 -0.16 -3.08 0.21
CA PRO A 73 0.17 -2.51 1.50
C PRO A 73 -0.51 -3.26 2.64
N ALA A 74 0.18 -3.37 3.77
CA ALA A 74 -0.49 -3.57 5.04
C ALA A 74 -1.24 -2.28 5.43
N ILE A 75 -2.56 -2.38 5.63
CA ILE A 75 -3.38 -1.24 6.06
C ILE A 75 -3.79 -1.42 7.52
N THR A 76 -3.55 -0.43 8.38
CA THR A 76 -3.89 -0.49 9.81
C THR A 76 -4.50 0.82 10.27
N PRO A 77 -5.43 0.82 11.25
CA PRO A 77 -5.76 2.04 11.98
C PRO A 77 -4.64 2.35 12.98
N ASN A 78 -4.43 3.63 13.25
CA ASN A 78 -3.62 4.04 14.40
C ASN A 78 -4.52 4.42 15.60
N PRO A 79 -3.96 4.55 16.81
CA PRO A 79 -4.74 4.91 17.99
C PRO A 79 -5.38 6.31 17.94
N THR A 80 -4.93 7.21 17.06
CA THR A 80 -5.52 8.56 16.88
C THR A 80 -6.71 8.57 15.93
N GLY A 81 -7.03 7.44 15.30
CA GLY A 81 -8.14 7.27 14.36
C GLY A 81 -7.75 7.50 12.90
N ASN A 82 -6.48 7.76 12.60
CA ASN A 82 -5.97 7.85 11.23
C ASN A 82 -5.70 6.45 10.65
N VAL A 83 -5.50 6.41 9.33
CA VAL A 83 -5.18 5.18 8.59
C VAL A 83 -3.73 5.18 8.15
N CYS A 84 -3.04 4.06 8.40
CA CYS A 84 -1.68 3.80 7.98
C CYS A 84 -1.63 2.79 6.84
N PHE A 85 -0.74 3.02 5.89
CA PHE A 85 -0.32 2.10 4.85
C PHE A 85 1.16 1.78 5.07
N GLU A 86 1.51 0.51 4.99
CA GLU A 86 2.88 0.05 5.23
C GLU A 86 3.30 -0.91 4.12
N TRP A 87 4.50 -0.68 3.60
CA TRP A 87 5.21 -1.60 2.73
C TRP A 87 6.55 -1.89 3.38
N ASP A 88 6.83 -3.17 3.63
CA ASP A 88 8.09 -3.65 4.17
C ASP A 88 8.40 -5.01 3.53
N ASP A 89 9.59 -5.13 2.93
CA ASP A 89 10.12 -6.39 2.39
C ASP A 89 11.47 -6.81 3.00
N GLY A 90 11.90 -6.11 4.06
CA GLY A 90 13.20 -6.26 4.72
C GLY A 90 14.37 -5.56 4.01
N THR A 91 14.17 -5.06 2.79
CA THR A 91 15.16 -4.24 2.06
C THR A 91 14.78 -2.77 1.97
N PHE A 92 13.48 -2.49 2.10
CA PHE A 92 12.96 -1.16 2.28
C PHE A 92 11.77 -1.17 3.25
N THR A 93 11.49 0.00 3.83
CA THR A 93 10.30 0.29 4.62
C THR A 93 9.69 1.59 4.11
N LEU A 94 8.37 1.60 3.90
CA LEU A 94 7.59 2.81 3.65
C LEU A 94 6.33 2.76 4.51
N LEU A 95 6.21 3.67 5.46
CA LEU A 95 5.02 3.90 6.26
C LEU A 95 4.39 5.22 5.83
N VAL A 96 3.08 5.22 5.60
CA VAL A 96 2.30 6.41 5.22
C VAL A 96 1.05 6.47 6.09
N GLU A 97 0.98 7.46 6.97
CA GLU A 97 -0.21 7.80 7.75
C GLU A 97 -0.98 8.93 7.05
N ILE A 98 -2.28 8.73 6.83
CA ILE A 98 -3.17 9.74 6.24
C ILE A 98 -4.08 10.31 7.32
N ASP A 99 -3.97 11.61 7.59
CA ASP A 99 -4.78 12.27 8.61
C ASP A 99 -6.11 12.83 8.06
N ALA A 100 -6.98 13.28 8.96
CA ALA A 100 -8.27 13.89 8.62
C ALA A 100 -8.15 15.23 7.85
N ALA A 101 -6.96 15.83 7.78
CA ALA A 101 -6.69 17.01 6.95
C ALA A 101 -6.22 16.62 5.53
N GLY A 102 -6.15 15.32 5.22
CA GLY A 102 -5.67 14.79 3.94
C GLY A 102 -4.16 14.88 3.78
N ARG A 103 -3.41 15.05 4.87
CA ARG A 103 -1.94 15.06 4.83
C ARG A 103 -1.41 13.65 4.97
N CYS A 104 -0.34 13.35 4.25
CA CYS A 104 0.44 12.13 4.38
C CYS A 104 1.65 12.39 5.25
N HIS A 105 1.71 11.80 6.43
CA HIS A 105 2.94 11.70 7.21
C HIS A 105 3.64 10.42 6.78
N TYR A 106 4.90 10.49 6.40
CA TYR A 106 5.60 9.32 5.90
C TYR A 106 6.94 9.11 6.58
N TYR A 107 7.34 7.84 6.62
CA TYR A 107 8.67 7.37 6.92
C TYR A 107 9.11 6.44 5.80
N TYR A 108 10.31 6.64 5.28
CA TYR A 108 10.90 5.85 4.22
C TYR A 108 12.33 5.47 4.60
N GLU A 109 12.68 4.20 4.41
CA GLU A 109 14.02 3.65 4.65
C GLU A 109 14.39 2.68 3.52
N LYS A 110 15.58 2.82 2.92
CA LYS A 110 16.17 1.84 2.00
C LYS A 110 17.69 1.87 2.10
N GLY A 111 18.28 0.88 2.77
CA GLY A 111 19.71 0.83 3.03
C GLY A 111 20.16 1.95 3.98
N SER A 112 20.91 2.93 3.49
CA SER A 112 21.32 4.11 4.28
C SER A 112 20.54 5.38 3.95
N ASP A 113 19.55 5.28 3.05
CA ASP A 113 18.67 6.39 2.66
C ASP A 113 17.43 6.35 3.55
N GLU A 114 17.32 7.34 4.44
CA GLU A 114 16.23 7.49 5.39
C GLU A 114 15.61 8.87 5.22
N ARG A 115 14.27 8.93 5.14
CA ARG A 115 13.51 10.15 4.92
C ARG A 115 12.21 10.12 5.71
N GLU A 116 11.87 11.23 6.32
CA GLU A 116 10.58 11.44 6.94
C GLU A 116 10.01 12.80 6.53
N GLY A 117 8.69 12.93 6.52
CA GLY A 117 8.08 14.20 6.19
C GLY A 117 6.56 14.18 6.17
N THR A 118 6.00 15.32 5.76
CA THR A 118 4.56 15.51 5.60
C THR A 118 4.26 16.11 4.24
N GLU A 119 3.40 15.45 3.48
CA GLU A 119 2.94 15.90 2.17
C GLU A 119 1.44 16.22 2.17
N ARG A 120 1.04 17.21 1.38
CA ARG A 120 -0.39 17.49 1.11
C ARG A 120 -0.90 16.85 -0.17
N ASP A 121 0.02 16.40 -1.02
CA ASP A 121 -0.26 15.73 -2.29
C ASP A 121 0.21 14.28 -2.17
N PHE A 122 -0.52 13.35 -2.78
CA PHE A 122 -0.12 11.95 -2.83
C PHE A 122 1.01 11.70 -3.84
N ALA A 123 1.26 12.60 -4.80
CA ALA A 123 2.22 12.40 -5.88
C ALA A 123 3.65 12.05 -5.40
N PRO A 124 4.25 12.72 -4.40
CA PRO A 124 5.56 12.34 -3.88
C PRO A 124 5.56 10.93 -3.27
N ILE A 125 4.48 10.57 -2.55
CA ILE A 125 4.33 9.25 -1.94
C ILE A 125 4.18 8.17 -3.02
N LEU A 126 3.35 8.41 -4.04
CA LEU A 126 3.18 7.49 -5.15
C LEU A 126 4.49 7.26 -5.90
N GLN A 127 5.34 8.29 -6.03
CA GLN A 127 6.66 8.15 -6.63
C GLN A 127 7.55 7.23 -5.79
N MET A 128 7.53 7.36 -4.45
CA MET A 128 8.28 6.48 -3.54
C MET A 128 7.82 5.02 -3.71
N VAL A 129 6.50 4.76 -3.68
CA VAL A 129 5.94 3.40 -3.80
C VAL A 129 6.28 2.76 -5.16
N THR A 130 6.33 3.54 -6.24
CA THR A 130 6.69 2.98 -7.58
C THR A 130 8.20 2.81 -7.80
N SER A 131 9.02 3.32 -6.88
CA SER A 131 10.49 3.20 -6.92
C SER A 131 11.02 2.05 -6.06
N LEU A 132 10.11 1.26 -5.49
CA LEU A 132 10.40 0.13 -4.61
C LEU A 132 11.05 -1.02 -5.39
#